data_AF-A0AAV4HM39-F1
#
_entry.id   AF-A0AAV4HM39-F1
#
_cell.length_a   1.000
_cell.length_b   1.000
_cell.length_c   1.000
_cell.angle_alpha   90.00
_cell.angle_beta   90.00
_cell.angle_gamma   90.00
#
_symmetry.space_group_name_H-M   'P 1'
#
loop_
_entity.id
_entity.type
_entity.pdbx_description
1 polymer ?
#
loop_
_entity_poly.entity_id
_entity_poly.type
_entity_poly.pdbx_seq_one_letter_code
_entity_poly.pdbx_strand_id
1 'polypeptide(L)'
;MMEALLNVSMNSSFDVTPLTRPKYLYAEERLWSIQASTPAWPFIIVFGLVSNITNIIVFSKAGVKDNVSTLLFSLAISDIAFLILISPHACFWVIWTFTSSPEMLRQPLADYERSDGVYPWPFHYQFVFGLFYWPAFTASDLSTFISLSLGVMRCACVAIPLKFKAVFTKSRTVKWVVFLVVLAVALRAPVLTIFRVTPRLDPATNTTHPYVSTVNIASMSRINDIVNRGFVIWFNYVVMVSCVCLLSYKLYQASKIRRSCTNKTSPQSAQSMSSTDVQVVKSVVLVCTIFILAQLPLLLVSLSRLLNMNFQAFGRLMGLFGLISNVALTCSLLNASVNIFVYYNFNSKYKAAFLSLFRSSNTTNTRESRTN
;
A
#
# COMPACT_ATOMS: atom_id res chain seq x y z
N MET A 1 16.25 1.23 -40.52
CA MET A 1 15.07 1.42 -39.64
C MET A 1 15.42 1.86 -38.21
N MET A 2 16.71 1.97 -37.83
CA MET A 2 17.16 2.41 -36.49
C MET A 2 17.79 3.81 -36.48
N GLU A 3 17.96 4.46 -37.64
CA GLU A 3 18.41 5.86 -37.78
C GLU A 3 17.27 6.88 -37.98
N ALA A 4 16.05 6.43 -38.25
CA ALA A 4 14.90 7.33 -38.50
C ALA A 4 14.27 7.91 -37.21
N LEU A 5 14.69 7.48 -36.02
CA LEU A 5 14.16 7.96 -34.74
C LEU A 5 15.09 8.94 -34.01
N LEU A 6 16.27 9.24 -34.56
CA LEU A 6 17.23 10.17 -33.96
C LEU A 6 17.26 11.56 -34.62
N ASN A 7 16.59 11.75 -35.75
CA ASN A 7 16.59 13.03 -36.51
C ASN A 7 15.35 13.92 -36.34
N VAL A 8 14.46 13.62 -35.38
CA VAL A 8 13.25 14.45 -35.14
C VAL A 8 13.46 15.51 -34.04
N SER A 9 14.69 15.72 -33.54
CA SER A 9 14.96 16.67 -32.45
C SER A 9 15.63 17.98 -32.84
N MET A 10 15.80 18.32 -34.12
CA MET A 10 16.27 19.64 -34.55
C MET A 10 15.57 20.07 -35.83
N ASN A 11 15.06 21.31 -35.85
CA ASN A 11 14.27 21.98 -36.90
C ASN A 11 12.80 21.58 -37.05
N SER A 12 11.94 22.25 -36.29
CA SER A 12 10.68 22.76 -36.85
C SER A 12 10.30 24.07 -36.17
N SER A 13 10.58 25.17 -36.89
CA SER A 13 10.03 26.49 -36.69
C SER A 13 8.51 26.47 -36.58
N PHE A 14 7.98 27.42 -35.81
CA PHE A 14 6.58 27.72 -35.57
C PHE A 14 5.66 27.46 -36.78
N ASP A 15 4.71 26.53 -36.60
CA ASP A 15 3.46 26.53 -37.33
C ASP A 15 2.33 26.27 -36.33
N VAL A 16 1.62 27.34 -35.94
CA VAL A 16 0.49 27.29 -35.01
C VAL A 16 -0.76 26.94 -35.81
N THR A 17 -0.84 25.70 -36.27
CA THR A 17 -2.14 25.08 -36.54
C THR A 17 -2.72 24.64 -35.20
N PRO A 18 -4.00 24.94 -34.86
CA PRO A 18 -4.61 24.41 -33.66
C PRO A 18 -4.78 22.90 -33.87
N LEU A 19 -3.77 22.12 -33.48
CA LEU A 19 -3.91 20.69 -33.25
C LEU A 19 -5.11 20.56 -32.31
N THR A 20 -6.22 20.03 -32.83
CA THR A 20 -7.34 19.56 -32.03
C THR A 20 -6.75 18.56 -31.05
N ARG A 21 -6.47 19.03 -29.83
CA ARG A 21 -5.82 18.25 -28.78
C ARG A 21 -6.59 16.95 -28.65
N PRO A 22 -5.94 15.77 -28.61
CA PRO A 22 -6.66 14.51 -28.49
C PRO A 22 -7.55 14.56 -27.25
N LYS A 23 -8.86 14.38 -27.43
CA LYS A 23 -9.79 14.27 -26.30
C LYS A 23 -9.36 13.07 -25.46
N TYR A 24 -8.90 13.33 -24.25
CA TYR A 24 -8.61 12.28 -23.27
C TYR A 24 -9.92 11.60 -22.87
N LEU A 25 -9.99 10.28 -23.04
CA LEU A 25 -11.17 9.52 -22.64
C LEU A 25 -11.22 9.45 -21.10
N TYR A 26 -12.44 9.45 -20.58
CA TYR A 26 -12.74 9.34 -19.15
C TYR A 26 -12.22 10.51 -18.28
N ALA A 27 -12.12 11.71 -18.85
CA ALA A 27 -11.61 12.88 -18.13
C ALA A 27 -12.55 13.35 -17.00
N GLU A 28 -13.87 13.25 -17.21
CA GLU A 28 -14.89 13.61 -16.20
C GLU A 28 -14.86 12.61 -15.03
N GLU A 29 -14.81 11.32 -15.34
CA GLU A 29 -14.80 10.24 -14.37
C GLU A 29 -13.53 10.29 -13.52
N ARG A 30 -12.39 10.64 -14.12
CA ARG A 30 -11.17 10.96 -13.39
C ARG A 30 -11.38 12.14 -12.46
N LEU A 31 -11.97 13.23 -12.93
CA LEU A 31 -12.23 14.43 -12.12
C LEU A 31 -13.10 14.09 -10.90
N TRP A 32 -14.21 13.40 -11.11
CA TRP A 32 -15.09 12.93 -10.03
C TRP A 32 -14.33 12.07 -9.02
N SER A 33 -13.48 11.16 -9.49
CA SER A 33 -12.70 10.30 -8.61
C SER A 33 -11.71 11.06 -7.73
N ILE A 34 -11.09 12.10 -8.29
CA ILE A 34 -10.16 12.98 -7.59
C ILE A 34 -10.95 13.77 -6.55
N GLN A 35 -12.04 14.42 -6.93
CA GLN A 35 -12.86 15.21 -6.01
C GLN A 35 -13.43 14.37 -4.86
N ALA A 36 -13.79 13.10 -5.11
CA ALA A 36 -14.31 12.21 -4.08
C ALA A 36 -13.22 11.61 -3.17
N SER A 37 -12.10 11.14 -3.74
CA SER A 37 -11.09 10.36 -2.98
C SER A 37 -10.11 11.24 -2.21
N THR A 38 -9.68 12.34 -2.84
CA THR A 38 -8.57 13.15 -2.35
C THR A 38 -8.85 13.80 -0.99
N PRO A 39 -10.07 14.31 -0.70
CA PRO A 39 -10.39 14.84 0.63
C PRO A 39 -10.36 13.77 1.74
N ALA A 40 -10.57 12.50 1.41
CA ALA A 40 -10.57 11.42 2.39
C ALA A 40 -9.15 10.95 2.79
N TRP A 41 -8.16 11.10 1.90
CA TRP A 41 -6.80 10.59 2.13
C TRP A 41 -6.14 11.14 3.40
N PRO A 42 -6.18 12.45 3.72
CA PRO A 42 -5.61 12.97 4.96
C PRO A 42 -6.18 12.29 6.22
N PHE A 43 -7.50 12.08 6.27
CA PHE A 43 -8.16 11.42 7.39
C PHE A 43 -7.74 9.96 7.52
N ILE A 44 -7.67 9.23 6.39
CA ILE A 44 -7.24 7.82 6.37
C ILE A 44 -5.77 7.70 6.81
N ILE A 45 -4.91 8.63 6.37
CA ILE A 45 -3.50 8.68 6.73
C ILE A 45 -3.34 8.96 8.23
N VAL A 46 -3.98 9.99 8.75
CA VAL A 46 -3.92 10.34 10.19
C VAL A 46 -4.42 9.17 11.03
N PHE A 47 -5.58 8.61 10.68
CA PHE A 47 -6.10 7.42 11.37
C PHE A 47 -5.13 6.25 11.30
N GLY A 48 -4.53 5.99 10.13
CA GLY A 48 -3.55 4.92 9.93
C GLY A 48 -2.26 5.10 10.72
N LEU A 49 -1.77 6.34 10.85
CA LEU A 49 -0.60 6.65 11.67
C LEU A 49 -0.91 6.39 13.14
N VAL A 50 -2.03 6.92 13.64
CA VAL A 50 -2.47 6.70 15.03
C VAL A 50 -2.69 5.22 15.32
N SER A 51 -3.33 4.49 14.40
CA SER A 51 -3.63 3.08 14.59
C SER A 51 -2.37 2.23 14.61
N ASN A 52 -1.41 2.48 13.72
CA ASN A 52 -0.15 1.73 13.70
C ASN A 52 0.83 2.12 14.81
N ILE A 53 0.87 3.38 15.24
CA ILE A 53 1.60 3.78 16.45
C ILE A 53 1.05 3.03 17.66
N THR A 54 -0.28 2.97 17.79
CA THR A 54 -0.94 2.20 18.84
C THR A 54 -0.58 0.71 18.74
N ASN A 55 -0.59 0.13 17.53
CA ASN A 55 -0.18 -1.25 17.31
C ASN A 55 1.24 -1.51 17.82
N ILE A 56 2.21 -0.65 17.48
CA ILE A 56 3.60 -0.74 17.92
C ILE A 56 3.70 -0.68 19.45
N ILE A 57 3.03 0.27 20.10
CA ILE A 57 3.03 0.43 21.56
C ILE A 57 2.49 -0.84 22.23
N VAL A 58 1.34 -1.34 21.75
CA VAL A 58 0.68 -2.52 22.32
C VAL A 58 1.53 -3.77 22.13
N PHE A 59 2.10 -4.01 20.95
CA PHE A 59 2.98 -5.15 20.70
C PHE A 59 4.28 -5.08 21.52
N SER A 60 4.83 -3.88 21.69
CA SER A 60 5.99 -3.66 22.56
C SER A 60 5.65 -4.02 24.01
N LYS A 61 4.50 -3.57 24.52
CA LYS A 61 4.04 -3.88 25.89
C LYS A 61 3.68 -5.34 26.08
N ALA A 62 3.02 -5.97 25.11
CA ALA A 62 2.69 -7.40 25.15
C ALA A 62 3.95 -8.29 25.13
N GLY A 63 5.08 -7.75 24.68
CA GLY A 63 6.32 -8.46 24.44
C GLY A 63 6.25 -9.23 23.13
N VAL A 64 7.04 -8.82 22.14
CA VAL A 64 7.18 -9.50 20.84
C VAL A 64 7.93 -10.82 21.03
N LYS A 65 7.24 -11.85 21.53
CA LYS A 65 7.84 -13.12 21.96
C LYS A 65 7.74 -14.24 20.92
N ASP A 66 6.79 -14.15 19.99
CA ASP A 66 6.56 -15.16 18.96
C ASP A 66 6.76 -14.61 17.53
N ASN A 67 6.88 -15.54 16.59
CA ASN A 67 7.08 -15.30 15.16
C ASN A 67 5.96 -14.45 14.54
N VAL A 68 4.71 -14.75 14.88
CA VAL A 68 3.52 -14.00 14.46
C VAL A 68 3.58 -12.56 14.94
N SER A 69 3.78 -12.33 16.24
CA SER A 69 3.83 -10.95 16.76
C SER A 69 5.00 -10.18 16.18
N THR A 70 6.10 -10.86 15.82
CA THR A 70 7.25 -10.25 15.12
C THR A 70 6.83 -9.75 13.73
N LEU A 71 6.09 -10.55 12.96
CA LEU A 71 5.58 -10.12 11.66
C LEU A 71 4.55 -8.99 11.79
N LEU A 72 3.60 -9.08 12.74
CA LEU A 72 2.58 -8.05 12.95
C LEU A 72 3.19 -6.71 13.42
N PHE A 73 4.20 -6.77 14.28
CA PHE A 73 4.97 -5.60 14.68
C PHE A 73 5.73 -4.97 13.51
N SER A 74 6.39 -5.81 12.70
CA SER A 74 7.10 -5.35 11.50
C SER A 74 6.15 -4.75 10.45
N LEU A 75 4.95 -5.32 10.32
CA LEU A 75 3.88 -4.82 9.45
C LEU A 75 3.44 -3.41 9.85
N ALA A 76 3.24 -3.16 11.16
CA ALA A 76 2.90 -1.82 11.64
C ALA A 76 4.01 -0.79 11.35
N ILE A 77 5.28 -1.19 11.39
CA ILE A 77 6.42 -0.33 11.01
C ILE A 77 6.40 -0.01 9.51
N SER A 78 6.21 -1.03 8.66
CA SER A 78 6.17 -0.81 7.20
C SER A 78 4.95 0.02 6.79
N ASP A 79 3.80 -0.14 7.46
CA ASP A 79 2.61 0.68 7.25
C ASP A 79 2.85 2.14 7.65
N ILE A 80 3.50 2.42 8.80
CA ILE A 80 3.90 3.79 9.15
C ILE A 80 4.84 4.38 8.10
N ALA A 81 5.84 3.61 7.66
CA ALA A 81 6.78 4.07 6.64
C ALA A 81 6.05 4.43 5.34
N PHE A 82 5.11 3.59 4.89
CA PHE A 82 4.27 3.87 3.73
C PHE A 82 3.44 5.14 3.92
N LEU A 83 2.74 5.27 5.06
CA LEU A 83 1.85 6.41 5.34
C LEU A 83 2.63 7.74 5.44
N ILE A 84 3.80 7.74 6.09
CA ILE A 84 4.66 8.93 6.16
C ILE A 84 5.16 9.30 4.75
N LEU A 85 5.68 8.32 4.01
CA LEU A 85 6.25 8.58 2.69
C LEU A 85 5.19 8.93 1.64
N ILE A 86 3.95 8.44 1.73
CA ILE A 86 2.89 8.80 0.77
C ILE A 86 2.21 10.13 1.10
N SER A 87 2.37 10.64 2.33
CA SER A 87 1.72 11.87 2.80
C SER A 87 2.01 13.10 1.91
N PRO A 88 3.25 13.39 1.49
CA PRO A 88 3.52 14.51 0.59
C PRO A 88 2.74 14.39 -0.72
N HIS A 89 2.74 13.20 -1.34
CA HIS A 89 1.96 12.95 -2.56
C HIS A 89 0.47 13.19 -2.34
N ALA A 90 -0.10 12.73 -1.22
CA ALA A 90 -1.50 13.00 -0.89
C ALA A 90 -1.79 14.51 -0.72
N CYS A 91 -0.92 15.23 -0.01
CA CYS A 91 -1.02 16.68 0.14
C CYS A 91 -0.99 17.39 -1.21
N PHE A 92 -0.06 17.02 -2.10
CA PHE A 92 0.01 17.57 -3.45
C PHE A 92 -1.34 17.45 -4.17
N TRP A 93 -1.94 16.26 -4.19
CA TRP A 93 -3.22 16.06 -4.84
C TRP A 93 -4.35 16.85 -4.18
N VAL A 94 -4.38 16.97 -2.84
CA VAL A 94 -5.37 17.79 -2.13
C VAL A 94 -5.27 19.24 -2.59
N ILE A 95 -4.09 19.87 -2.45
CA ILE A 95 -3.92 21.26 -2.84
C ILE A 95 -4.19 21.44 -4.33
N TRP A 96 -3.68 20.56 -5.20
CA TRP A 96 -3.93 20.61 -6.63
C TRP A 96 -5.43 20.59 -6.95
N THR A 97 -6.19 19.73 -6.29
CA THR A 97 -7.65 19.60 -6.49
C THR A 97 -8.41 20.85 -6.07
N PHE A 98 -8.01 21.51 -4.97
CA PHE A 98 -8.71 22.67 -4.43
C PHE A 98 -8.24 24.02 -4.97
N THR A 99 -7.06 24.09 -5.58
CA THR A 99 -6.50 25.33 -6.14
C THR A 99 -6.60 25.42 -7.65
N SER A 100 -6.77 24.29 -8.35
CA SER A 100 -6.82 24.26 -9.82
C SER A 100 -8.25 24.39 -10.35
N SER A 101 -8.41 25.03 -11.50
CA SER A 101 -9.71 25.05 -12.19
C SER A 101 -10.10 23.65 -12.70
N PRO A 102 -11.40 23.36 -12.88
CA PRO A 102 -11.85 22.08 -13.44
C PRO A 102 -11.26 21.77 -14.82
N GLU A 103 -10.95 22.79 -15.62
CA GLU A 103 -10.30 22.64 -16.93
C GLU A 103 -8.86 22.18 -16.78
N MET A 104 -8.13 22.69 -15.78
CA MET A 104 -6.76 22.27 -15.47
C MET A 104 -6.72 20.81 -14.98
N LEU A 105 -7.68 20.40 -14.15
CA LEU A 105 -7.73 19.03 -13.62
C LEU A 105 -7.98 17.96 -14.70
N ARG A 106 -8.62 18.34 -15.81
CA ARG A 106 -8.86 17.44 -16.96
C ARG A 106 -7.62 17.19 -17.80
N GLN A 107 -6.63 18.10 -17.76
CA GLN A 107 -5.41 17.97 -18.55
C GLN A 107 -4.35 17.07 -17.86
N PRO A 108 -3.42 16.48 -18.62
CA PRO A 108 -2.25 15.80 -18.05
C PRO A 108 -1.32 16.81 -17.37
N LEU A 109 -0.70 16.40 -16.26
CA LEU A 109 0.29 17.22 -15.56
C LEU A 109 1.52 17.60 -16.42
N ALA A 110 1.89 16.77 -17.40
CA ALA A 110 3.01 17.07 -18.30
C ALA A 110 2.70 18.17 -19.32
N ASP A 111 1.43 18.32 -19.72
CA ASP A 111 1.01 19.41 -20.60
C ASP A 111 1.04 20.74 -19.83
N TYR A 112 0.83 20.70 -18.50
CA TYR A 112 0.99 21.85 -17.61
C TYR A 112 2.46 22.28 -17.45
N GLU A 113 3.42 21.34 -17.41
CA GLU A 113 4.87 21.63 -17.36
C GLU A 113 5.36 22.44 -18.58
N ARG A 114 4.66 22.35 -19.72
CA ARG A 114 4.99 23.09 -20.95
C ARG A 114 4.43 24.52 -20.98
N SER A 115 3.53 24.86 -20.07
CA SER A 115 2.76 26.11 -20.10
C SER A 115 3.13 27.01 -18.92
N ASP A 116 4.36 27.53 -18.85
CA ASP A 116 4.86 28.54 -17.86
C ASP A 116 4.19 28.46 -16.47
N GLY A 117 3.95 27.24 -16.00
CA GLY A 117 2.95 27.00 -14.97
C GLY A 117 3.51 27.46 -13.64
N VAL A 118 2.97 28.57 -13.13
CA VAL A 118 3.22 29.03 -11.77
C VAL A 118 2.71 27.94 -10.83
N TYR A 119 3.60 27.04 -10.42
CA TYR A 119 3.29 26.11 -9.35
C TYR A 119 2.95 26.94 -8.12
N PRO A 120 1.92 26.59 -7.34
CA PRO A 120 1.67 27.22 -6.04
C PRO A 120 2.78 26.90 -5.00
N TRP A 121 3.90 26.31 -5.44
CA TRP A 121 4.98 25.76 -4.63
C TRP A 121 6.31 26.35 -5.05
N PRO A 122 7.25 26.57 -4.10
CA PRO A 122 8.58 27.11 -4.42
C PRO A 122 9.51 26.09 -5.11
N PHE A 123 9.03 24.88 -5.40
CA PHE A 123 9.81 23.81 -6.03
C PHE A 123 8.95 23.03 -7.03
N HIS A 124 9.61 22.32 -7.95
CA HIS A 124 8.94 21.52 -8.98
C HIS A 124 8.00 20.46 -8.38
N TYR A 125 6.79 20.29 -8.93
CA TYR A 125 5.78 19.35 -8.40
C TYR A 125 6.28 17.90 -8.25
N GLN A 126 7.23 17.47 -9.10
CA GLN A 126 7.82 16.14 -9.03
C GLN A 126 8.64 15.89 -7.75
N PHE A 127 9.04 16.92 -7.00
CA PHE A 127 9.60 16.72 -5.66
C PHE A 127 8.62 15.98 -4.76
N VAL A 128 7.38 16.45 -4.74
CA VAL A 128 6.34 15.93 -3.85
C VAL A 128 5.69 14.69 -4.45
N PHE A 129 5.47 14.70 -5.78
CA PHE A 129 4.84 13.61 -6.49
C PHE A 129 5.78 12.42 -6.74
N GLY A 130 7.03 12.66 -7.13
CA GLY A 130 7.94 11.62 -7.63
C GLY A 130 8.89 11.05 -6.57
N LEU A 131 9.58 11.91 -5.83
CA LEU A 131 10.63 11.47 -4.89
C LEU A 131 10.09 10.65 -3.73
N PHE A 132 8.88 10.96 -3.27
CA PHE A 132 8.26 10.30 -2.12
C PHE A 132 7.39 9.09 -2.50
N TYR A 133 6.79 9.11 -3.69
CA TYR A 133 5.88 8.06 -4.15
C TYR A 133 6.55 6.68 -4.25
N TRP A 134 7.71 6.60 -4.91
CA TRP A 134 8.36 5.30 -5.11
C TRP A 134 8.89 4.67 -3.81
N PRO A 135 9.55 5.43 -2.91
CA PRO A 135 9.85 4.95 -1.56
C PRO A 135 8.61 4.52 -0.79
N ALA A 136 7.51 5.28 -0.86
CA ALA A 136 6.26 4.90 -0.21
C ALA A 136 5.75 3.54 -0.70
N PHE A 137 5.62 3.37 -2.02
CA PHE A 137 5.18 2.10 -2.59
C PHE A 137 6.19 0.96 -2.36
N THR A 138 7.47 1.26 -2.09
CA THR A 138 8.45 0.25 -1.66
C THR A 138 8.16 -0.22 -0.24
N ALA A 139 7.80 0.68 0.67
CA ALA A 139 7.33 0.33 2.01
C ALA A 139 6.00 -0.44 1.97
N SER A 140 5.10 -0.10 1.03
CA SER A 140 3.85 -0.84 0.79
C SER A 140 4.11 -2.28 0.29
N ASP A 141 5.10 -2.48 -0.59
CA ASP A 141 5.53 -3.82 -1.01
C ASP A 141 6.09 -4.63 0.16
N LEU A 142 6.85 -4.00 1.06
CA LEU A 142 7.29 -4.65 2.28
C LEU A 142 6.11 -5.11 3.14
N SER A 143 5.09 -4.27 3.35
CA SER A 143 3.85 -4.66 4.03
C SER A 143 3.18 -5.86 3.34
N THR A 144 3.19 -5.90 2.01
CA THR A 144 2.67 -7.00 1.20
C THR A 144 3.45 -8.30 1.44
N PHE A 145 4.79 -8.26 1.38
CA PHE A 145 5.62 -9.44 1.61
C PHE A 145 5.52 -9.97 3.06
N ILE A 146 5.40 -9.08 4.04
CA ILE A 146 5.16 -9.45 5.44
C ILE A 146 3.78 -10.10 5.60
N SER A 147 2.75 -9.52 4.98
CA SER A 147 1.39 -10.07 4.98
C SER A 147 1.34 -11.45 4.33
N LEU A 148 2.04 -11.63 3.20
CA LEU A 148 2.18 -12.92 2.53
C LEU A 148 2.88 -13.95 3.43
N SER A 149 3.98 -13.54 4.08
CA SER A 149 4.70 -14.37 5.03
C SER A 149 3.82 -14.80 6.20
N LEU A 150 2.96 -13.89 6.69
CA LEU A 150 1.97 -14.21 7.72
C LEU A 150 0.95 -15.23 7.19
N GLY A 151 0.40 -15.04 5.99
CA GLY A 151 -0.53 -15.98 5.35
C GLY A 151 0.07 -17.39 5.22
N VAL A 152 1.28 -17.51 4.67
CA VAL A 152 2.02 -18.78 4.54
C VAL A 152 2.29 -19.39 5.91
N MET A 153 2.74 -18.60 6.88
CA MET A 153 2.99 -19.06 8.24
C MET A 153 1.72 -19.66 8.87
N ARG A 154 0.57 -19.02 8.68
CA ARG A 154 -0.72 -19.53 9.16
C ARG A 154 -1.15 -20.80 8.44
N CYS A 155 -0.94 -20.90 7.13
CA CYS A 155 -1.18 -22.13 6.38
C CYS A 155 -0.31 -23.27 6.93
N ALA A 156 0.97 -23.01 7.18
CA ALA A 156 1.90 -23.99 7.71
C ALA A 156 1.54 -24.44 9.14
N CYS A 157 1.05 -23.53 10.00
CA CYS A 157 0.54 -23.90 11.33
C CYS A 157 -0.53 -24.99 11.26
N VAL A 158 -1.42 -24.92 10.26
CA VAL A 158 -2.57 -25.82 10.10
C VAL A 158 -2.18 -27.07 9.32
N ALA A 159 -1.39 -26.92 8.26
CA ALA A 159 -1.02 -28.02 7.38
C ALA A 159 0.08 -28.92 7.97
N ILE A 160 1.02 -28.37 8.74
CA ILE A 160 2.20 -29.10 9.24
C ILE A 160 2.54 -28.68 10.69
N PRO A 161 1.65 -28.94 11.67
CA PRO A 161 1.78 -28.42 13.04
C PRO A 161 3.06 -28.89 13.77
N LEU A 162 3.50 -30.14 13.53
CA LEU A 162 4.68 -30.72 14.19
C LEU A 162 6.01 -30.07 13.77
N LYS A 163 6.13 -29.68 12.50
CA LYS A 163 7.34 -29.01 11.98
C LYS A 163 7.29 -27.50 12.17
N PHE A 164 6.09 -26.92 12.34
CA PHE A 164 5.89 -25.47 12.40
C PHE A 164 6.77 -24.80 13.46
N LYS A 165 6.74 -25.28 14.72
CA LYS A 165 7.49 -24.68 15.83
C LYS A 165 9.00 -24.77 15.64
N ALA A 166 9.49 -25.81 14.98
CA ALA A 166 10.92 -25.98 14.69
C ALA A 166 11.39 -25.11 13.51
N VAL A 167 10.53 -24.88 12.53
CA VAL A 167 10.86 -24.08 11.33
C VAL A 167 10.76 -22.59 11.61
N PHE A 168 9.62 -22.14 12.15
CA PHE A 168 9.30 -20.73 12.32
C PHE A 168 9.67 -20.26 13.73
N THR A 169 10.95 -20.02 13.99
CA THR A 169 11.40 -19.43 15.26
C THR A 169 11.46 -17.90 15.17
N LYS A 170 11.43 -17.21 16.32
CA LYS A 170 11.53 -15.75 16.38
C LYS A 170 12.79 -15.23 15.68
N SER A 171 13.96 -15.77 16.01
CA SER A 171 15.25 -15.30 15.44
C SER A 171 15.32 -15.47 13.92
N ARG A 172 14.75 -16.56 13.39
CA ARG A 172 14.65 -16.77 11.93
C ARG A 172 13.68 -15.79 11.29
N THR A 173 12.56 -15.50 11.96
CA THR A 173 11.57 -14.52 11.49
C THR A 173 12.15 -13.11 11.42
N VAL A 174 12.95 -12.69 12.40
CA VAL A 174 13.64 -11.38 12.35
C VAL A 174 14.60 -11.31 11.15
N LYS A 175 15.44 -12.32 10.94
CA LYS A 175 16.34 -12.39 9.77
C LYS A 175 15.55 -12.38 8.46
N TRP A 176 14.41 -13.08 8.41
CA TRP A 176 13.51 -13.09 7.26
C TRP A 176 12.93 -11.70 6.98
N VAL A 177 12.47 -10.97 7.99
CA VAL A 177 11.98 -9.58 7.81
C VAL A 177 13.09 -8.68 7.27
N VAL A 178 14.32 -8.78 7.77
CA VAL A 178 15.46 -8.01 7.25
C VAL A 178 15.71 -8.35 5.78
N PHE A 179 15.65 -9.64 5.41
CA PHE A 179 15.74 -10.06 4.01
C PHE A 179 14.62 -9.46 3.16
N LEU A 180 13.37 -9.44 3.64
CA LEU A 180 12.25 -8.83 2.92
C LEU A 180 12.43 -7.32 2.70
N VAL A 181 13.04 -6.60 3.64
CA VAL A 181 13.39 -5.18 3.48
C VAL A 181 14.36 -5.01 2.30
N VAL A 182 15.45 -5.79 2.29
CA VAL A 182 16.44 -5.75 1.21
C VAL A 182 15.81 -6.13 -0.13
N LEU A 183 14.97 -7.17 -0.14
CA LEU A 183 14.27 -7.61 -1.33
C LEU A 183 13.34 -6.53 -1.90
N ALA A 184 12.56 -5.86 -1.06
CA ALA A 184 11.66 -4.78 -1.48
C ALA A 184 12.42 -3.63 -2.15
N VAL A 185 13.53 -3.20 -1.55
CA VAL A 185 14.38 -2.14 -2.12
C VAL A 185 15.04 -2.61 -3.42
N ALA A 186 15.58 -3.83 -3.46
CA ALA A 186 16.24 -4.37 -4.64
C ALA A 186 15.29 -4.48 -5.84
N LEU A 187 14.07 -4.98 -5.61
CA LEU A 187 13.04 -5.09 -6.64
C LEU A 187 12.59 -3.71 -7.17
N ARG A 188 12.60 -2.67 -6.32
CA ARG A 188 12.25 -1.29 -6.68
C ARG A 188 13.43 -0.42 -7.14
N ALA A 189 14.66 -0.94 -7.15
CA ALA A 189 15.85 -0.19 -7.53
C ALA A 189 15.73 0.52 -8.90
N PRO A 190 15.13 -0.07 -9.96
CA PRO A 190 14.96 0.62 -11.23
C PRO A 190 14.19 1.95 -11.11
N VAL A 191 13.08 1.98 -10.36
CA VAL A 191 12.26 3.19 -10.21
C VAL A 191 12.83 4.17 -9.19
N LEU A 192 13.52 3.66 -8.16
CA LEU A 192 14.17 4.50 -7.14
C LEU A 192 15.35 5.32 -7.69
N THR A 193 15.88 4.95 -8.86
CA THR A 193 17.03 5.62 -9.50
C THR A 193 16.65 6.58 -10.64
N ILE A 194 15.35 6.73 -10.94
CA ILE A 194 14.87 7.57 -12.05
C ILE A 194 15.08 9.07 -11.78
N PHE A 195 14.78 9.52 -10.57
CA PHE A 195 14.67 10.95 -10.27
C PHE A 195 15.99 11.51 -9.73
N ARG A 196 16.41 12.67 -10.25
CA ARG A 196 17.60 13.40 -9.79
C ARG A 196 17.26 14.86 -9.58
N VAL A 197 17.75 15.43 -8.48
CA VAL A 197 17.65 16.87 -8.24
C VAL A 197 18.78 17.57 -8.99
N THR A 198 18.42 18.47 -9.89
CA THR A 198 19.34 19.22 -10.76
C THR A 198 18.91 20.69 -10.80
N PRO A 199 19.84 21.65 -10.81
CA PRO A 199 19.50 23.07 -10.99
C PRO A 199 18.94 23.30 -12.40
N ARG A 200 17.90 24.12 -12.52
CA ARG A 200 17.34 24.57 -13.79
C ARG A 200 17.19 26.09 -13.78
N LEU A 201 17.75 26.75 -14.80
CA LEU A 201 17.60 28.19 -15.00
C LEU A 201 16.23 28.47 -15.62
N ASP A 202 15.47 29.37 -15.00
CA ASP A 202 14.28 29.95 -15.60
C ASP A 202 14.69 31.16 -16.46
N PRO A 203 14.53 31.11 -17.79
CA PRO A 203 14.93 32.19 -18.67
C PRO A 203 14.05 33.45 -18.53
N ALA A 204 12.82 33.35 -18.01
CA ALA A 204 11.92 34.50 -17.87
C ALA A 204 12.27 35.37 -16.65
N THR A 205 12.68 34.73 -15.56
CA THR A 205 13.03 35.42 -14.31
C THR A 205 14.54 35.52 -14.08
N ASN A 206 15.35 34.86 -14.89
CA ASN A 206 16.80 34.72 -14.74
C ASN A 206 17.21 34.17 -13.35
N THR A 207 16.35 33.33 -12.76
CA THR A 207 16.59 32.72 -11.46
C THR A 207 16.78 31.21 -11.61
N THR A 208 17.67 30.62 -10.81
CA THR A 208 17.92 29.17 -10.83
C THR A 208 17.15 28.50 -9.71
N HIS A 209 16.31 27.53 -10.06
CA HIS A 209 15.49 26.78 -9.11
C HIS A 209 15.87 25.30 -9.10
N PRO A 210 15.72 24.59 -7.97
CA PRO A 210 15.82 23.14 -7.93
C PRO A 210 14.73 22.51 -8.82
N TYR A 211 15.15 21.65 -9.75
CA TYR A 211 14.28 20.89 -10.65
C TYR A 211 14.53 19.40 -10.49
N VAL A 212 13.50 18.57 -10.69
CA VAL A 212 13.66 17.12 -10.72
C VAL A 212 13.77 16.68 -12.17
N SER A 213 14.96 16.25 -12.56
CA SER A 213 15.19 15.60 -13.85
C SER A 213 14.93 14.09 -13.73
N THR A 214 14.56 13.48 -14.85
CA THR A 214 14.38 12.02 -14.95
C THR A 214 15.46 11.43 -15.84
N VAL A 215 16.04 10.32 -15.40
CA VAL A 215 17.10 9.60 -16.12
C VAL A 215 16.59 8.22 -16.48
N ASN A 216 16.71 7.84 -17.76
CA ASN A 216 16.33 6.51 -18.28
C ASN A 216 14.89 6.09 -17.92
N ILE A 217 13.96 7.05 -17.78
CA ILE A 217 12.60 6.81 -17.29
C ILE A 217 11.88 5.72 -18.08
N ALA A 218 12.01 5.70 -19.40
CA ALA A 218 11.36 4.71 -20.27
C ALA A 218 11.85 3.28 -19.98
N SER A 219 13.17 3.08 -19.93
CA SER A 219 13.77 1.77 -19.66
C SER A 219 13.49 1.29 -18.24
N MET A 220 13.66 2.17 -17.24
CA MET A 220 13.45 1.81 -15.83
C MET A 220 11.98 1.56 -15.50
N SER A 221 11.07 2.34 -16.08
CA SER A 221 9.63 2.12 -15.93
C SER A 221 9.19 0.83 -16.61
N ARG A 222 9.73 0.50 -17.79
CA ARG A 222 9.45 -0.77 -18.46
C ARG A 222 9.90 -1.97 -17.63
N ILE A 223 11.11 -1.92 -17.06
CA ILE A 223 11.61 -3.00 -16.17
C ILE A 223 10.67 -3.15 -14.96
N ASN A 224 10.29 -2.05 -14.32
CA ASN A 224 9.37 -2.08 -13.19
C ASN A 224 7.98 -2.62 -13.58
N ASP A 225 7.47 -2.24 -14.74
CA ASP A 225 6.16 -2.69 -15.22
C ASP A 225 6.18 -4.21 -15.47
N ILE A 226 7.26 -4.77 -16.02
CA ILE A 226 7.38 -6.22 -16.26
C ILE A 226 7.62 -6.98 -14.96
N VAL A 227 8.60 -6.54 -14.15
CA VAL A 227 9.03 -7.27 -12.95
C VAL A 227 8.03 -7.08 -11.81
N ASN A 228 7.82 -5.84 -11.37
CA ASN A 228 7.01 -5.57 -10.18
C ASN A 228 5.52 -5.60 -10.48
N ARG A 229 5.09 -4.95 -11.56
CA ARG A 229 3.67 -4.87 -11.95
C ARG A 229 3.20 -6.06 -12.78
N GLY A 230 4.11 -6.83 -13.35
CA GLY A 230 3.84 -8.12 -13.95
C GLY A 230 4.08 -9.23 -12.95
N PHE A 231 5.30 -9.74 -12.89
CA PHE A 231 5.59 -10.98 -12.18
C PHE A 231 5.30 -10.93 -10.67
N VAL A 232 5.84 -9.96 -9.94
CA VAL A 232 5.81 -9.94 -8.47
C VAL A 232 4.41 -9.77 -7.91
N ILE A 233 3.63 -8.80 -8.41
CA ILE A 233 2.26 -8.56 -7.92
C ILE A 233 1.35 -9.76 -8.16
N TRP A 234 1.46 -10.40 -9.33
CA TRP A 234 0.68 -11.59 -9.67
C TRP A 234 1.10 -12.79 -8.83
N PHE A 235 2.41 -12.99 -8.65
CA PHE A 235 2.93 -14.04 -7.77
C PHE A 235 2.40 -13.88 -6.34
N ASN A 236 2.52 -12.69 -5.75
CA ASN A 236 2.01 -12.39 -4.41
C ASN A 236 0.51 -12.65 -4.31
N TYR A 237 -0.26 -12.22 -5.31
CA TYR A 237 -1.71 -12.40 -5.35
C TYR A 237 -2.10 -13.88 -5.40
N VAL A 238 -1.52 -14.65 -6.31
CA VAL A 238 -1.79 -16.10 -6.45
C VAL A 238 -1.42 -16.87 -5.19
N VAL A 239 -0.26 -16.58 -4.59
CA VAL A 239 0.15 -17.24 -3.35
C VAL A 239 -0.80 -16.88 -2.21
N MET A 240 -1.22 -15.61 -2.09
CA MET A 240 -2.16 -15.18 -1.05
C MET A 240 -3.53 -15.86 -1.21
N VAL A 241 -4.09 -15.90 -2.42
CA VAL A 241 -5.35 -16.59 -2.72
C VAL A 241 -5.22 -18.08 -2.38
N SER A 242 -4.12 -18.72 -2.80
CA SER A 242 -3.84 -20.12 -2.48
C SER A 242 -3.80 -20.35 -0.96
N CYS A 243 -3.16 -19.45 -0.20
CA CYS A 243 -3.14 -19.51 1.26
C CYS A 243 -4.55 -19.45 1.86
N VAL A 244 -5.40 -18.54 1.38
CA VAL A 244 -6.79 -18.41 1.84
C VAL A 244 -7.59 -19.66 1.52
N CYS A 245 -7.48 -20.19 0.31
CA CYS A 245 -8.16 -21.41 -0.10
C CYS A 245 -7.74 -22.61 0.77
N LEU A 246 -6.42 -22.80 0.95
CA LEU A 246 -5.87 -23.87 1.78
C LEU A 246 -6.33 -23.77 3.23
N LEU A 247 -6.25 -22.59 3.82
CA LEU A 247 -6.75 -22.34 5.17
C LEU A 247 -8.24 -22.67 5.24
N SER A 248 -9.06 -22.03 4.42
CA SER A 248 -10.51 -22.23 4.43
C SER A 248 -10.90 -23.70 4.28
N TYR A 249 -10.21 -24.43 3.40
CA TYR A 249 -10.43 -25.86 3.21
C TYR A 249 -10.05 -26.69 4.44
N LYS A 250 -8.84 -26.50 4.99
CA LYS A 250 -8.40 -27.24 6.19
C LYS A 250 -9.28 -26.95 7.40
N LEU A 251 -9.83 -25.75 7.47
CA LEU A 251 -10.73 -25.33 8.53
C LEU A 251 -12.12 -25.93 8.39
N TYR A 252 -12.61 -26.00 7.15
CA TYR A 252 -13.82 -26.75 6.86
C TYR A 252 -13.66 -28.23 7.25
N GLN A 253 -12.54 -28.87 6.90
CA GLN A 253 -12.25 -30.24 7.29
C GLN A 253 -12.23 -30.42 8.82
N ALA A 254 -11.49 -29.57 9.54
CA ALA A 254 -11.41 -29.61 10.99
C ALA A 254 -12.80 -29.44 11.66
N SER A 255 -13.61 -28.50 11.16
CA SER A 255 -14.98 -28.26 11.63
C SER A 255 -15.90 -29.45 11.39
N LYS A 256 -15.82 -30.08 10.21
CA LYS A 256 -16.63 -31.26 9.84
C LYS A 256 -16.31 -32.44 10.74
N ILE A 257 -15.02 -32.77 10.91
CA ILE A 257 -14.57 -33.86 11.79
C ILE A 257 -15.07 -33.62 13.22
N ARG A 258 -14.94 -32.40 13.73
CA ARG A 258 -15.41 -32.05 15.07
C ARG A 258 -16.91 -32.26 15.22
N ARG A 259 -17.72 -31.80 14.24
CA ARG A 259 -19.18 -32.01 14.25
C ARG A 259 -19.57 -33.49 14.23
N SER A 260 -18.80 -34.33 13.52
CA SER A 260 -19.00 -35.78 13.49
C SER A 260 -18.63 -36.47 14.81
N CYS A 261 -17.68 -35.93 15.59
CA CYS A 261 -17.31 -36.47 16.91
C CYS A 261 -18.24 -36.00 18.04
N THR A 262 -18.72 -34.74 18.00
CA THR A 262 -19.58 -34.18 19.08
C THR A 262 -20.99 -34.78 19.09
N ASN A 263 -21.49 -35.29 17.96
CA ASN A 263 -22.82 -35.91 17.89
C ASN A 263 -22.90 -37.33 18.52
N LYS A 264 -21.78 -37.91 18.98
CA LYS A 264 -21.72 -39.31 19.45
C LYS A 264 -21.47 -39.48 20.96
N THR A 265 -21.29 -38.41 21.74
CA THR A 265 -21.04 -38.50 23.18
C THR A 265 -21.87 -37.48 23.97
N SER A 266 -22.72 -38.02 24.84
CA SER A 266 -23.55 -37.49 25.94
C SER A 266 -23.60 -35.96 26.24
N PRO A 267 -24.75 -35.42 26.70
CA PRO A 267 -25.02 -33.97 26.80
C PRO A 267 -24.21 -33.16 27.85
N GLN A 268 -23.26 -33.74 28.58
CA GLN A 268 -22.74 -33.12 29.83
C GLN A 268 -21.26 -32.76 29.86
N SER A 269 -20.48 -32.92 28.78
CA SER A 269 -19.07 -32.50 28.76
C SER A 269 -18.69 -31.65 27.55
N ALA A 270 -19.57 -30.74 27.12
CA ALA A 270 -19.26 -29.66 26.20
C ALA A 270 -18.37 -28.59 26.88
N GLN A 271 -17.22 -29.00 27.41
CA GLN A 271 -16.26 -28.15 28.09
C GLN A 271 -15.48 -27.33 27.05
N SER A 272 -16.16 -26.28 26.57
CA SER A 272 -15.69 -24.92 26.27
C SER A 272 -14.38 -24.65 25.52
N MET A 273 -13.72 -25.60 24.86
CA MET A 273 -12.62 -25.27 23.92
C MET A 273 -13.10 -24.90 22.51
N SER A 274 -14.27 -24.26 22.40
CA SER A 274 -15.06 -24.16 21.17
C SER A 274 -14.94 -22.82 20.40
N SER A 275 -14.54 -21.73 21.06
CA SER A 275 -14.57 -20.37 20.48
C SER A 275 -13.21 -19.82 20.02
N THR A 276 -12.11 -20.18 20.69
CA THR A 276 -10.78 -19.59 20.49
C THR A 276 -10.13 -19.98 19.16
N ASP A 277 -10.12 -21.27 18.80
CA ASP A 277 -9.52 -21.74 17.54
C ASP A 277 -10.30 -21.25 16.32
N VAL A 278 -11.63 -21.19 16.41
CA VAL A 278 -12.51 -20.62 15.37
C VAL A 278 -12.26 -19.12 15.21
N GLN A 279 -11.99 -18.41 16.30
CA GLN A 279 -11.70 -16.98 16.28
C GLN A 279 -10.34 -16.70 15.63
N VAL A 280 -9.28 -17.44 15.99
CA VAL A 280 -7.95 -17.32 15.35
C VAL A 280 -8.06 -17.53 13.83
N VAL A 281 -8.90 -18.47 13.44
CA VAL A 281 -9.12 -18.83 12.04
C VAL A 281 -9.88 -17.77 11.27
N LYS A 282 -11.01 -17.28 11.81
CA LYS A 282 -11.80 -16.20 11.21
C LYS A 282 -10.95 -14.94 11.04
N SER A 283 -10.05 -14.66 11.97
CA SER A 283 -9.08 -13.58 11.85
C SER A 283 -8.25 -13.66 10.60
N VAL A 284 -7.66 -14.83 10.34
CA VAL A 284 -6.69 -15.00 9.26
C VAL A 284 -7.40 -14.92 7.92
N VAL A 285 -8.56 -15.57 7.79
CA VAL A 285 -9.38 -15.44 6.58
C VAL A 285 -9.76 -13.98 6.35
N LEU A 286 -10.16 -13.25 7.40
CA LEU A 286 -10.51 -11.83 7.29
C LEU A 286 -9.32 -10.95 6.85
N VAL A 287 -8.14 -11.10 7.49
CA VAL A 287 -6.93 -10.34 7.10
C VAL A 287 -6.57 -10.58 5.66
N CYS A 288 -6.49 -11.85 5.26
CA CYS A 288 -6.11 -12.18 3.90
C CYS A 288 -7.18 -11.73 2.89
N THR A 289 -8.46 -11.75 3.26
CA THR A 289 -9.55 -11.24 2.41
C THR A 289 -9.46 -9.73 2.23
N ILE A 290 -9.29 -8.97 3.33
CA ILE A 290 -9.06 -7.52 3.29
C ILE A 290 -7.88 -7.21 2.38
N PHE A 291 -6.78 -7.93 2.55
CA PHE A 291 -5.58 -7.76 1.74
C PHE A 291 -5.83 -8.04 0.25
N ILE A 292 -6.48 -9.16 -0.10
CA ILE A 292 -6.82 -9.53 -1.49
C ILE A 292 -7.70 -8.46 -2.13
N LEU A 293 -8.74 -8.01 -1.43
CA LEU A 293 -9.68 -7.01 -1.93
C LEU A 293 -9.00 -5.65 -2.11
N ALA A 294 -8.15 -5.24 -1.15
CA ALA A 294 -7.41 -4.00 -1.24
C ALA A 294 -6.38 -3.99 -2.38
N GLN A 295 -5.83 -5.15 -2.73
CA GLN A 295 -4.81 -5.28 -3.77
C GLN A 295 -5.41 -5.37 -5.19
N LEU A 296 -6.67 -5.79 -5.32
CA LEU A 296 -7.32 -6.05 -6.60
C LEU A 296 -7.30 -4.85 -7.56
N PRO A 297 -7.61 -3.60 -7.15
CA PRO A 297 -7.56 -2.46 -8.06
C PRO A 297 -6.15 -2.23 -8.63
N LEU A 298 -5.10 -2.39 -7.81
CA LEU A 298 -3.72 -2.24 -8.28
C LEU A 298 -3.32 -3.33 -9.28
N LEU A 299 -3.82 -4.55 -9.08
CA LEU A 299 -3.64 -5.67 -10.02
C LEU A 299 -4.25 -5.36 -11.38
N LEU A 300 -5.48 -4.81 -11.40
CA LEU A 300 -6.18 -4.43 -12.64
C LEU A 300 -5.45 -3.30 -13.38
N VAL A 301 -4.94 -2.29 -12.67
CA VAL A 301 -4.11 -1.23 -13.26
C VAL A 301 -2.87 -1.81 -13.92
N SER A 302 -2.21 -2.73 -13.21
CA SER A 302 -0.94 -3.32 -13.64
C SER A 302 -1.12 -4.19 -14.88
N LEU A 303 -2.16 -5.04 -14.91
CA LEU A 303 -2.51 -5.83 -16.08
C LEU A 303 -2.90 -4.95 -17.28
N SER A 304 -3.77 -3.96 -17.06
CA SER A 304 -4.26 -3.08 -18.13
C SER A 304 -3.13 -2.30 -18.79
N ARG A 305 -2.12 -1.89 -18.02
CA ARG A 305 -0.93 -1.20 -18.52
C ARG A 305 -0.03 -2.12 -19.36
N LEU A 306 0.08 -3.39 -19.02
CA LEU A 306 0.86 -4.36 -19.80
C LEU A 306 0.16 -4.73 -21.12
N LEU A 307 -1.17 -4.81 -21.12
CA LEU A 307 -1.95 -5.18 -22.30
C LEU A 307 -2.20 -4.03 -23.27
N ASN A 308 -2.26 -2.79 -22.78
CA ASN A 308 -2.59 -1.63 -23.59
C ASN A 308 -1.63 -0.47 -23.33
N MET A 309 -0.79 -0.15 -24.32
CA MET A 309 0.15 0.97 -24.25
C MET A 309 -0.54 2.34 -24.09
N ASN A 310 -1.83 2.46 -24.40
CA ASN A 310 -2.61 3.67 -24.18
C ASN A 310 -3.14 3.79 -22.73
N PHE A 311 -3.01 2.75 -21.90
CA PHE A 311 -3.41 2.75 -20.49
C PHE A 311 -2.24 3.17 -19.59
N GLN A 312 -1.83 4.43 -19.72
CA GLN A 312 -0.74 5.00 -18.96
C GLN A 312 -0.95 6.50 -18.73
N ALA A 313 -0.07 7.12 -17.93
CA ALA A 313 -0.17 8.53 -17.53
C ALA A 313 -0.16 9.53 -18.70
N PHE A 314 0.26 9.10 -19.90
CA PHE A 314 0.30 9.92 -21.12
C PHE A 314 -0.44 9.28 -22.29
N GLY A 315 -1.25 8.24 -22.04
CA GLY A 315 -2.00 7.55 -23.07
C GLY A 315 -3.44 8.06 -23.20
N ARG A 316 -4.14 7.65 -24.26
CA ARG A 316 -5.55 8.06 -24.51
C ARG A 316 -6.52 7.68 -23.39
N LEU A 317 -6.20 6.64 -22.62
CA LEU A 317 -6.98 6.16 -21.48
C LEU A 317 -6.48 6.70 -20.13
N MET A 318 -5.73 7.81 -20.12
CA MET A 318 -5.21 8.44 -18.89
C MET A 318 -6.32 8.70 -17.86
N GLY A 319 -7.53 9.09 -18.30
CA GLY A 319 -8.68 9.29 -17.41
C GLY A 319 -9.00 8.05 -16.59
N LEU A 320 -9.20 6.92 -17.28
CA LEU A 320 -9.48 5.63 -16.66
C LEU A 320 -8.30 5.12 -15.83
N PHE A 321 -7.07 5.29 -16.32
CA PHE A 321 -5.87 4.97 -15.56
C PHE A 321 -5.82 5.75 -14.24
N GLY A 322 -6.11 7.05 -14.27
CA GLY A 322 -6.16 7.91 -13.09
C GLY A 322 -7.25 7.51 -12.10
N LEU A 323 -8.47 7.26 -12.59
CA LEU A 323 -9.59 6.77 -11.80
C LEU A 323 -9.23 5.50 -11.02
N ILE A 324 -8.76 4.46 -11.70
CA ILE A 324 -8.46 3.18 -11.06
C ILE A 324 -7.22 3.32 -10.15
N SER A 325 -6.25 4.16 -10.51
CA SER A 325 -5.09 4.45 -9.65
C SER A 325 -5.49 5.15 -8.34
N ASN A 326 -6.48 6.05 -8.37
CA ASN A 326 -7.01 6.69 -7.17
C ASN A 326 -7.71 5.68 -6.26
N VAL A 327 -8.53 4.79 -6.83
CA VAL A 327 -9.16 3.69 -6.09
C VAL A 327 -8.09 2.78 -5.47
N ALA A 328 -7.07 2.40 -6.24
CA ALA A 328 -5.97 1.57 -5.76
C ALA A 328 -5.18 2.22 -4.61
N LEU A 329 -4.92 3.53 -4.71
CA LEU A 329 -4.27 4.28 -3.63
C LEU A 329 -5.16 4.31 -2.38
N THR A 330 -6.45 4.62 -2.51
CA THR A 330 -7.40 4.60 -1.39
C THR A 330 -7.44 3.23 -0.72
N CYS A 331 -7.52 2.15 -1.49
CA CYS A 331 -7.47 0.79 -0.97
C CYS A 331 -6.14 0.48 -0.24
N SER A 332 -5.02 0.95 -0.76
CA SER A 332 -3.69 0.77 -0.14
C SER A 332 -3.59 1.52 1.19
N LEU A 333 -4.12 2.75 1.25
CA LEU A 333 -4.21 3.54 2.48
C LEU A 333 -5.09 2.84 3.52
N LEU A 334 -6.29 2.39 3.12
CA LEU A 334 -7.18 1.65 4.02
C LEU A 334 -6.54 0.37 4.54
N ASN A 335 -5.87 -0.40 3.67
CA ASN A 335 -5.18 -1.63 4.05
C ASN A 335 -4.11 -1.39 5.13
N ALA A 336 -3.33 -0.31 5.00
CA ALA A 336 -2.37 0.09 6.03
C ALA A 336 -3.05 0.55 7.33
N SER A 337 -4.26 1.10 7.27
CA SER A 337 -4.92 1.73 8.43
C SER A 337 -5.79 0.80 9.27
N VAL A 338 -6.42 -0.22 8.69
CA VAL A 338 -7.47 -1.04 9.35
C VAL A 338 -6.95 -2.20 10.19
N ASN A 339 -5.63 -2.45 10.17
CA ASN A 339 -4.99 -3.57 10.86
C ASN A 339 -5.29 -3.62 12.37
N ILE A 340 -5.46 -2.47 13.02
CA ILE A 340 -5.82 -2.39 14.45
C ILE A 340 -7.12 -3.12 14.80
N PHE A 341 -8.13 -3.07 13.92
CA PHE A 341 -9.42 -3.72 14.16
C PHE A 341 -9.27 -5.23 14.14
N VAL A 342 -8.43 -5.74 13.24
CA VAL A 342 -8.11 -7.15 13.21
C VAL A 342 -7.41 -7.54 14.52
N TYR A 343 -6.37 -6.81 14.90
CA TYR A 343 -5.57 -7.16 16.07
C TYR A 343 -6.42 -7.16 17.35
N TYR A 344 -7.26 -6.14 17.53
CA TYR A 344 -8.13 -6.04 18.69
C TYR A 344 -9.17 -7.17 18.76
N ASN A 345 -9.78 -7.53 17.64
CA ASN A 345 -10.85 -8.54 17.63
C ASN A 345 -10.33 -9.98 17.71
N PHE A 346 -9.09 -10.21 17.28
CA PHE A 346 -8.63 -11.57 17.01
C PHE A 346 -7.29 -11.97 17.62
N ASN A 347 -6.50 -11.01 18.12
CA ASN A 347 -5.29 -11.32 18.86
C ASN A 347 -5.56 -11.10 20.35
N SER A 348 -5.81 -12.19 21.09
CA SER A 348 -6.16 -12.14 22.52
C SER A 348 -5.07 -11.49 23.38
N LYS A 349 -3.79 -11.74 23.09
CA LYS A 349 -2.66 -11.11 23.77
C LYS A 349 -2.63 -9.59 23.50
N TYR A 350 -2.83 -9.21 22.23
CA TYR A 350 -2.92 -7.81 21.84
C TYR A 350 -4.08 -7.11 22.54
N LYS A 351 -5.27 -7.72 22.54
CA LYS A 351 -6.48 -7.17 23.19
C LYS A 351 -6.26 -6.96 24.69
N ALA A 352 -5.65 -7.93 25.39
CA ALA A 352 -5.35 -7.79 26.81
C ALA A 352 -4.36 -6.65 27.08
N ALA A 353 -3.28 -6.55 26.28
CA ALA A 353 -2.30 -5.47 26.40
C ALA A 353 -2.92 -4.10 26.07
N PHE A 354 -3.75 -4.01 25.04
CA PHE A 354 -4.50 -2.81 24.66
C PHE A 354 -5.39 -2.34 25.82
N LEU A 355 -6.24 -3.21 26.36
CA LEU A 355 -7.12 -2.87 27.49
C LEU A 355 -6.34 -2.43 28.73
N SER A 356 -5.16 -3.00 28.98
CA SER A 356 -4.31 -2.60 30.10
C SER A 356 -3.77 -1.18 29.98
N LEU A 357 -3.55 -0.66 28.76
CA LEU A 357 -3.10 0.72 28.54
C LEU A 357 -4.20 1.70 28.94
N PHE A 358 -5.44 1.45 28.51
CA PHE A 358 -6.57 2.34 28.82
C PHE A 358 -7.08 2.20 30.26
N ARG A 359 -6.95 1.03 30.90
CA ARG A 359 -7.29 0.87 32.32
C ARG A 359 -6.31 1.58 33.25
N SER A 360 -5.01 1.55 32.94
CA SER A 360 -4.00 2.24 33.76
C SER A 360 -4.17 3.77 33.70
N SER A 361 -4.60 4.31 32.57
CA SER A 361 -4.85 5.76 32.42
C SER A 361 -6.04 6.25 33.27
N ASN A 362 -7.03 5.40 33.52
CA ASN A 362 -8.19 5.76 34.35
C ASN A 362 -7.91 5.69 35.87
N THR A 363 -6.86 4.97 36.28
CA THR A 363 -6.52 4.81 37.71
C THR A 363 -5.65 5.97 38.23
N THR A 364 -4.90 6.64 37.34
CA THR A 364 -4.13 7.84 37.69
C THR A 364 -5.06 9.04 37.96
N ASN A 365 -6.10 9.24 37.15
CA ASN A 365 -7.06 10.33 37.34
C ASN A 365 -7.95 10.17 38.59
N THR A 366 -8.18 8.94 39.08
CA THR A 366 -8.96 8.71 40.32
C THR A 366 -8.13 8.85 41.61
N ARG A 367 -6.79 8.84 41.51
CA ARG A 367 -5.91 9.12 42.66
C ARG A 367 -5.77 10.62 42.90
N GLU A 368 -5.66 11.44 41.85
CA GLU A 368 -5.62 12.89 41.98
C GLU A 368 -6.95 13.50 42.45
N SER A 369 -8.09 12.91 42.11
CA SER A 369 -9.41 13.36 42.60
C SER A 369 -9.74 12.94 44.03
N ARG A 370 -8.87 12.16 44.70
CA ARG A 370 -9.02 11.76 46.12
C ARG A 370 -8.01 12.46 47.03
N THR A 371 -7.14 13.30 46.48
CA THR A 371 -6.14 14.10 47.20
C THR A 371 -6.42 15.59 47.19
N ASN A 372 -7.61 16.02 46.74
CA ASN A 372 -8.12 17.38 46.88
C ASN A 372 -9.35 17.40 47.78
#